data_AF-E3NU38-F1
#
_entry.id   AF-E3NU38-F1
#
_cell.length_a   1.000
_cell.length_b   1.000
_cell.length_c   1.000
_cell.angle_alpha   90.00
_cell.angle_beta   90.00
_cell.angle_gamma   90.00
#
_symmetry.space_group_name_H-M   'P 1'
#
loop_
_entity.id
_entity.type
_entity.pdbx_description
1 polymer ?
#
loop_
_entity_poly.entity_id
_entity_poly.type
_entity_poly.pdbx_seq_one_letter_code
_entity_poly.pdbx_strand_id
1 'polypeptide(L)'
;MMRHRRRSSTSIFLIFLISFSSSVPSISTQDPQISDQPIISNHAPVLQVSSTEGFLAETAEIGTTVRVSPNSQSESLQILVNDEDLQPGMPPATYQYILTGLGATIFAVDQRGYVYLNVPKIDADPPNPSTYQLNVSCRKNTRLIER
;
A
#
# COMPACT_ATOMS: atom_id res chain seq x y z
N MET A 1 -23.86 40.13 -12.81
CA MET A 1 -24.38 38.88 -12.23
C MET A 1 -23.39 37.76 -12.55
N MET A 2 -22.42 37.50 -11.66
CA MET A 2 -21.36 36.50 -11.90
C MET A 2 -21.95 35.09 -11.72
N ARG A 3 -22.00 34.30 -12.80
CA ARG A 3 -22.30 32.87 -12.72
C ARG A 3 -21.10 32.18 -12.06
N HIS A 4 -21.25 31.82 -10.78
CA HIS A 4 -20.39 30.81 -10.17
C HIS A 4 -20.56 29.52 -10.97
N ARG A 5 -19.56 29.17 -11.81
CA ARG A 5 -19.39 27.80 -12.27
C ARG A 5 -19.18 26.97 -11.01
N ARG A 6 -20.18 26.18 -10.62
CA ARG A 6 -19.97 25.08 -9.68
C ARG A 6 -18.92 24.20 -10.35
N ARG A 7 -17.69 24.18 -9.81
CA ARG A 7 -16.73 23.14 -10.13
C ARG A 7 -17.42 21.84 -9.75
N SER A 8 -17.74 21.03 -10.75
CA SER A 8 -18.19 19.67 -10.54
C SER A 8 -17.01 18.98 -9.88
N SER A 9 -17.07 18.67 -8.57
CA SER A 9 -16.04 17.85 -7.94
C SER A 9 -16.09 16.47 -8.59
N THR A 10 -15.24 16.23 -9.56
CA THR A 10 -15.01 14.93 -10.16
C THR A 10 -14.31 14.07 -9.10
N SER A 11 -14.87 12.90 -8.84
CA SER A 11 -14.26 11.94 -7.91
C SER A 11 -13.11 11.24 -8.60
N ILE A 12 -12.01 11.04 -7.88
CA ILE A 12 -10.87 10.29 -8.38
C ILE A 12 -11.06 8.82 -8.02
N PHE A 13 -10.71 7.99 -8.98
CA PHE A 13 -10.81 6.55 -8.92
C PHE A 13 -9.41 5.93 -8.94
N LEU A 14 -9.18 4.95 -8.09
CA LEU A 14 -7.94 4.20 -7.98
C LEU A 14 -8.23 2.73 -8.25
N ILE A 15 -7.53 2.13 -9.20
CA ILE A 15 -7.63 0.71 -9.53
C ILE A 15 -6.36 0.00 -9.06
N PHE A 16 -6.51 -1.06 -8.29
CA PHE A 16 -5.40 -1.91 -7.88
C PHE A 16 -5.22 -3.10 -8.82
N LEU A 17 -3.98 -3.31 -9.29
CA LEU A 17 -3.57 -4.63 -9.78
C LEU A 17 -2.55 -5.21 -8.79
N ILE A 18 -2.96 -6.25 -8.09
CA ILE A 18 -2.10 -6.92 -7.11
C ILE A 18 -1.19 -7.87 -7.87
N SER A 19 0.11 -7.67 -7.72
CA SER A 19 1.10 -8.62 -8.24
C SER A 19 1.65 -9.43 -7.08
N PHE A 20 1.24 -10.69 -6.99
CA PHE A 20 1.81 -11.63 -6.03
C PHE A 20 3.27 -11.86 -6.43
N SER A 21 4.19 -11.40 -5.59
CA SER A 21 5.61 -11.69 -5.75
C SER A 21 5.93 -12.83 -4.79
N SER A 22 6.11 -14.05 -5.29
CA SER A 22 6.71 -15.11 -4.49
C SER A 22 8.18 -14.75 -4.25
N SER A 23 8.52 -14.37 -3.02
CA SER A 23 9.92 -14.24 -2.66
C SER A 23 10.53 -15.63 -2.62
N VAL A 24 11.56 -15.86 -3.45
CA VAL A 24 12.43 -17.02 -3.34
C VAL A 24 13.01 -17.04 -1.92
N PRO A 25 12.99 -18.16 -1.17
CA PRO A 25 13.63 -18.22 0.14
C PRO A 25 15.10 -17.84 -0.01
N SER A 26 15.53 -16.83 0.73
CA SER A 26 16.94 -16.40 0.72
C SER A 26 17.75 -17.45 1.48
N ILE A 27 18.42 -18.35 0.76
CA ILE A 27 19.39 -19.27 1.33
C ILE A 27 20.65 -18.46 1.65
N SER A 28 20.86 -18.16 2.94
CA SER A 28 22.15 -17.63 3.41
C SER A 28 23.04 -18.82 3.78
N THR A 29 24.14 -19.02 3.04
CA THR A 29 25.18 -20.00 3.36
C THR A 29 25.76 -19.68 4.75
N GLN A 30 25.58 -20.60 5.71
CA GLN A 30 26.08 -20.48 7.09
C GLN A 30 27.51 -21.03 7.20
N ASP A 31 28.41 -20.24 7.77
CA ASP A 31 29.55 -20.75 8.54
C ASP A 31 29.08 -21.03 9.98
N PRO A 32 29.57 -22.09 10.67
CA PRO A 32 28.89 -22.59 11.85
C PRO A 32 29.51 -22.05 13.15
N GLN A 33 28.85 -21.13 13.87
CA GLN A 33 29.04 -20.95 15.32
C GLN A 33 27.80 -20.29 15.97
N ILE A 34 27.18 -21.02 16.93
CA ILE A 34 26.44 -20.56 18.12
C ILE A 34 25.12 -19.74 17.93
N SER A 35 24.00 -20.43 18.18
CA SER A 35 22.62 -19.99 18.53
C SER A 35 22.21 -18.50 18.43
N ASP A 36 22.22 -17.95 17.23
CA ASP A 36 21.23 -16.96 16.77
C ASP A 36 20.71 -17.47 15.42
N GLN A 37 19.67 -18.32 15.46
CA GLN A 37 19.10 -18.82 14.22
C GLN A 37 18.42 -17.66 13.50
N PRO A 38 18.86 -17.29 12.28
CA PRO A 38 18.10 -16.36 11.46
C PRO A 38 16.70 -16.95 11.30
N ILE A 39 15.66 -16.15 11.57
CA ILE A 39 14.29 -16.57 11.29
C ILE A 39 14.22 -16.76 9.77
N ILE A 40 14.35 -18.01 9.33
CA ILE A 40 14.22 -18.38 7.93
C ILE A 40 12.75 -18.14 7.58
N SER A 41 12.50 -17.18 6.71
CA SER A 41 11.17 -16.97 6.13
C SER A 41 10.97 -18.06 5.09
N ASN A 42 10.15 -19.06 5.40
CA ASN A 42 9.85 -20.17 4.49
C ASN A 42 8.70 -19.81 3.55
N HIS A 43 7.93 -18.76 3.86
CA HIS A 43 6.73 -18.36 3.14
C HIS A 43 6.82 -16.90 2.69
N ALA A 44 6.46 -16.65 1.43
CA ALA A 44 6.37 -15.29 0.93
C ALA A 44 5.16 -14.58 1.55
N PRO A 45 5.26 -13.29 1.95
CA PRO A 45 4.12 -12.54 2.44
C PRO A 45 3.06 -12.41 1.34
N VAL A 46 1.81 -12.70 1.70
CA VAL A 46 0.65 -12.61 0.81
C VAL A 46 -0.11 -11.32 1.09
N LEU A 47 -0.30 -10.49 0.06
CA LEU A 47 -1.11 -9.29 0.17
C LEU A 47 -2.59 -9.62 0.12
N GLN A 48 -3.36 -9.00 1.00
CA GLN A 48 -4.82 -8.95 0.96
C GLN A 48 -5.25 -7.49 0.95
N VAL A 49 -6.23 -7.13 0.13
CA VAL A 49 -6.77 -5.76 0.09
C VAL A 49 -8.22 -5.76 0.55
N SER A 50 -8.63 -4.71 1.26
CA SER A 50 -10.05 -4.52 1.61
C SER A 50 -10.92 -4.19 0.40
N SER A 51 -10.32 -3.67 -0.68
CA SER A 51 -10.98 -3.40 -1.96
C SER A 51 -9.95 -3.34 -3.09
N THR A 52 -10.35 -3.76 -4.29
CA THR A 52 -9.56 -3.57 -5.53
C THR A 52 -9.72 -2.17 -6.13
N GLU A 53 -10.67 -1.40 -5.61
CA GLU A 53 -11.01 -0.05 -6.05
C GLU A 53 -10.98 0.93 -4.88
N GLY A 54 -10.48 2.14 -5.14
CA GLY A 54 -10.37 3.20 -4.17
C GLY A 54 -10.94 4.52 -4.69
N PHE A 55 -11.46 5.34 -3.78
CA PHE A 55 -12.06 6.63 -4.10
C PHE A 55 -11.44 7.73 -3.26
N LEU A 56 -11.17 8.87 -3.91
CA LEU A 56 -10.66 10.06 -3.25
C LEU A 56 -11.31 11.30 -3.86
N ALA A 57 -11.66 12.27 -3.02
CA ALA A 57 -12.14 13.56 -3.53
C ALA A 57 -10.97 14.36 -4.10
N GLU A 58 -11.16 15.06 -5.21
CA GLU A 58 -10.13 15.94 -5.79
C GLU A 58 -9.70 17.06 -4.82
N THR A 59 -10.59 17.42 -3.89
CA THR A 59 -10.34 18.41 -2.83
C THR A 59 -9.58 17.84 -1.64
N ALA A 60 -9.15 16.57 -1.68
CA ALA A 60 -8.44 15.94 -0.57
C ALA A 60 -7.07 16.58 -0.34
N GLU A 61 -6.71 16.72 0.93
CA GLU A 61 -5.39 17.19 1.35
C GLU A 61 -4.40 16.03 1.39
N ILE A 62 -3.10 16.33 1.32
CA ILE A 62 -2.05 15.34 1.51
C ILE A 62 -2.23 14.59 2.84
N GLY A 63 -2.02 13.28 2.83
CA GLY A 63 -2.27 12.40 3.98
C GLY A 63 -3.71 11.88 4.07
N THR A 64 -4.64 12.38 3.27
CA THR A 64 -6.01 11.83 3.24
C THR A 64 -5.99 10.37 2.76
N THR A 65 -6.64 9.49 3.50
CA THR A 65 -6.74 8.07 3.14
C THR A 65 -7.72 7.85 1.99
N VAL A 66 -7.36 6.94 1.09
CA VAL A 66 -8.24 6.46 0.03
C VAL A 66 -9.35 5.64 0.66
N ARG A 67 -10.58 5.80 0.20
CA ARG A 67 -11.75 5.07 0.73
C ARG A 67 -12.18 3.93 -0.16
N VAL A 68 -12.84 2.92 0.39
CA VAL A 68 -13.37 1.77 -0.37
C VAL A 68 -14.66 2.11 -1.15
N SER A 69 -15.27 3.27 -0.92
CA SER A 69 -16.41 3.76 -1.70
C SER A 69 -16.40 5.30 -1.83
N PRO A 70 -17.22 5.89 -2.73
CA PRO A 70 -17.34 7.34 -2.85
C PRO A 70 -17.89 8.02 -1.57
N ASN A 71 -18.61 7.28 -0.72
CA ASN A 71 -19.24 7.81 0.49
C ASN A 71 -18.18 8.37 1.46
N SER A 72 -18.38 9.59 1.95
CA SER A 72 -17.49 10.26 2.90
C SER A 72 -17.32 9.52 4.23
N GLN A 73 -18.29 8.69 4.61
CA GLN A 73 -18.26 7.88 5.83
C GLN A 73 -17.69 6.48 5.62
N SER A 74 -17.29 6.12 4.40
CA SER A 74 -16.77 4.77 4.14
C SER A 74 -15.37 4.57 4.68
N GLU A 75 -15.07 3.31 4.98
CA GLU A 75 -13.80 2.89 5.52
C GLU A 75 -12.64 3.22 4.58
N SER A 76 -11.45 3.36 5.18
CA SER A 76 -10.22 3.54 4.42
C SER A 76 -9.79 2.22 3.79
N LEU A 77 -9.30 2.30 2.56
CA LEU A 77 -8.71 1.19 1.85
C LEU A 77 -7.42 0.77 2.57
N GLN A 78 -7.33 -0.50 2.90
CA GLN A 78 -6.22 -1.07 3.65
C GLN A 78 -5.65 -2.29 2.94
N ILE A 79 -4.33 -2.37 2.93
CA ILE A 79 -3.53 -3.48 2.42
C ILE A 79 -2.98 -4.26 3.61
N LEU A 80 -3.55 -5.44 3.84
CA LEU A 80 -3.13 -6.37 4.86
C LEU A 80 -2.06 -7.32 4.31
N VAL A 81 -1.20 -7.80 5.21
CA VAL A 81 -0.19 -8.80 4.90
C VAL A 81 -0.49 -10.04 5.73
N ASN A 82 -0.70 -11.16 5.05
CA ASN A 82 -0.73 -12.48 5.66
C ASN A 82 0.64 -13.13 5.48
N ASP A 83 1.28 -13.53 6.58
CA ASP A 83 2.60 -14.16 6.58
C ASP A 83 2.53 -15.42 7.45
N GLU A 84 2.65 -16.58 6.80
CA GLU A 84 2.56 -17.89 7.46
C GLU A 84 3.77 -18.16 8.38
N ASP A 85 4.87 -17.40 8.23
CA ASP A 85 6.02 -17.50 9.12
C ASP A 85 5.76 -16.83 10.49
N LEU A 86 4.71 -16.00 10.62
CA LEU A 86 4.39 -15.31 11.88
C LEU A 86 3.48 -16.14 12.78
N GLN A 87 4.07 -16.71 13.82
CA GLN A 87 3.34 -17.44 14.87
C GLN A 87 3.10 -16.57 16.12
N PRO A 88 2.06 -16.87 16.92
CA PRO A 88 1.85 -16.20 18.20
C PRO A 88 3.11 -16.26 19.08
N GLY A 89 3.53 -15.11 19.61
CA GLY A 89 4.74 -14.99 20.43
C GLY A 89 6.01 -14.56 19.67
N MET A 90 5.97 -14.49 18.33
CA MET A 90 7.04 -13.88 17.55
C MET A 90 7.00 -12.35 17.63
N PRO A 91 8.16 -11.67 17.51
CA PRO A 91 8.19 -10.22 17.35
C PRO A 91 7.37 -9.77 16.12
N PRO A 92 6.77 -8.57 16.15
CA PRO A 92 6.06 -8.05 14.99
C PRO A 92 7.01 -7.90 13.80
N ALA A 93 6.64 -8.47 12.64
CA ALA A 93 7.37 -8.19 11.41
C ALA A 93 7.09 -6.78 10.92
N THR A 94 8.09 -6.18 10.31
CA THR A 94 7.93 -4.96 9.51
C THR A 94 7.91 -5.33 8.05
N TYR A 95 6.95 -4.79 7.31
CA TYR A 95 6.83 -4.97 5.88
C TYR A 95 7.14 -3.68 5.14
N GLN A 96 7.80 -3.82 3.99
CA GLN A 96 7.96 -2.74 3.04
C GLN A 96 7.03 -2.96 1.85
N TYR A 97 6.11 -2.02 1.66
CA TYR A 97 5.29 -1.94 0.46
C TYR A 97 6.08 -1.30 -0.69
N ILE A 98 5.96 -1.88 -1.87
CA ILE A 98 6.59 -1.40 -3.10
C ILE A 98 5.46 -1.06 -4.07
N LEU A 99 5.43 0.19 -4.52
CA LEU A 99 4.38 0.73 -5.38
C LEU A 99 4.93 0.97 -6.79
N THR A 100 4.19 0.52 -7.80
CA THR A 100 4.48 0.81 -9.21
C THR A 100 3.19 1.17 -9.97
N GLY A 101 3.31 1.63 -11.22
CA GLY A 101 2.18 2.13 -12.01
C GLY A 101 1.98 3.64 -11.90
N LEU A 102 0.94 4.16 -12.56
CA LEU A 102 0.69 5.61 -12.67
C LEU A 102 0.39 6.27 -11.31
N GLY A 103 -0.23 5.53 -10.39
CA GLY A 103 -0.54 6.03 -9.05
C GLY A 103 0.65 6.08 -8.10
N ALA A 104 1.79 5.44 -8.41
CA ALA A 104 2.90 5.26 -7.47
C ALA A 104 3.64 6.56 -7.11
N THR A 105 3.48 7.61 -7.91
CA THR A 105 4.03 8.96 -7.60
C THR A 105 3.04 9.84 -6.86
N ILE A 106 1.77 9.42 -6.75
CA ILE A 106 0.66 10.21 -6.21
C ILE A 106 0.21 9.66 -4.86
N PHE A 107 0.31 8.34 -4.67
CA PHE A 107 -0.14 7.64 -3.48
C PHE A 107 1.03 6.98 -2.76
N ALA A 108 0.86 6.79 -1.46
CA ALA A 108 1.77 6.03 -0.61
C ALA A 108 0.98 5.09 0.31
N VAL A 109 1.68 4.16 0.95
CA VAL A 109 1.11 3.23 1.94
C VAL A 109 1.84 3.41 3.26
N ASP A 110 1.10 3.56 4.35
CA ASP A 110 1.69 3.68 5.69
C ASP A 110 2.05 2.29 6.27
N GLN A 111 2.66 2.27 7.45
CA GLN A 111 3.04 1.01 8.12
C GLN A 111 1.85 0.16 8.56
N ARG A 112 0.65 0.74 8.65
CA ARG A 112 -0.59 0.03 8.98
C ARG A 112 -1.29 -0.51 7.73
N GLY A 113 -0.77 -0.22 6.54
CA GLY A 113 -1.32 -0.64 5.26
C GLY A 113 -2.35 0.31 4.67
N TYR A 114 -2.57 1.50 5.24
CA TYR A 114 -3.51 2.46 4.65
C TYR A 114 -2.89 3.18 3.46
N VAL A 115 -3.67 3.25 2.38
CA VAL A 115 -3.29 3.97 1.18
C VAL A 115 -3.72 5.42 1.33
N TYR A 116 -2.81 6.37 1.08
CA TYR A 116 -3.08 7.79 1.27
C TYR A 116 -2.49 8.64 0.15
N LEU A 117 -3.04 9.84 0.00
CA LEU A 117 -2.56 10.84 -0.95
C LEU A 117 -1.19 11.39 -0.51
N ASN A 118 -0.18 11.28 -1.36
CA ASN A 118 1.20 11.70 -1.07
C ASN A 118 1.66 12.91 -1.90
N VAL A 119 0.72 13.63 -2.51
CA VAL A 119 0.99 14.87 -3.23
C VAL A 119 0.09 15.99 -2.69
N PRO A 120 0.49 17.27 -2.80
CA PRO A 120 -0.29 18.38 -2.25
C PRO A 120 -1.66 18.57 -2.91
N LYS A 121 -1.79 18.16 -4.18
CA LYS A 121 -3.01 18.35 -4.96
C LYS A 121 -3.06 17.37 -6.13
N ILE A 122 -4.29 17.01 -6.49
CA ILE A 122 -4.67 16.22 -7.67
C ILE A 122 -5.70 17.01 -8.47
N ASP A 123 -5.75 16.77 -9.78
CA ASP A 123 -6.68 17.40 -10.71
C ASP A 123 -7.28 16.31 -11.59
N ALA A 124 -8.60 16.20 -11.60
CA ALA A 124 -9.34 15.17 -12.35
C ALA A 124 -10.14 15.76 -13.51
N ASP A 125 -10.03 17.07 -13.75
CA ASP A 125 -10.66 17.72 -14.88
C ASP A 125 -9.90 17.36 -16.16
N PRO A 126 -10.59 16.99 -17.27
CA PRO A 126 -9.94 16.73 -18.54
C PRO A 126 -9.05 17.90 -18.98
N PRO A 127 -7.82 17.63 -19.46
CA PRO A 127 -7.32 16.34 -19.94
C PRO A 127 -6.63 15.45 -18.88
N ASN A 128 -6.66 15.83 -17.60
CA ASN A 128 -5.99 15.06 -16.56
C ASN A 128 -6.69 13.72 -16.28
N PRO A 129 -5.96 12.67 -15.86
CA PRO A 129 -6.57 11.40 -15.53
C PRO A 129 -7.40 11.49 -14.25
N SER A 130 -8.64 11.00 -14.32
CA SER A 130 -9.49 10.77 -13.15
C SER A 130 -9.30 9.37 -12.55
N THR A 131 -8.54 8.51 -13.23
CA THR A 131 -8.28 7.12 -12.84
C THR A 131 -6.79 6.83 -12.79
N TYR A 132 -6.34 6.27 -11.68
CA TYR A 132 -4.95 5.86 -11.48
C TYR A 132 -4.86 4.36 -11.28
N GLN A 133 -3.82 3.74 -11.83
CA GLN A 133 -3.50 2.34 -11.59
C GLN A 133 -2.36 2.24 -10.57
N LEU A 134 -2.54 1.43 -9.54
CA LEU A 134 -1.53 1.14 -8.54
C LEU A 134 -1.25 -0.36 -8.47
N ASN A 135 -0.01 -0.73 -8.73
CA ASN A 135 0.46 -2.09 -8.55
C ASN A 135 1.22 -2.17 -7.23
N VAL A 136 0.87 -3.14 -6.39
CA VAL A 136 1.47 -3.29 -5.06
C VAL A 136 2.12 -4.65 -4.92
N SER A 137 3.35 -4.64 -4.41
CA SER A 137 4.03 -5.81 -3.86
C SER A 137 4.58 -5.50 -2.46
N CYS A 138 4.99 -6.54 -1.73
CA CYS A 138 5.46 -6.42 -0.37
C CYS A 138 6.69 -7.31 -0.16
N ARG A 139 7.63 -6.85 0.69
CA ARG A 139 8.72 -7.67 1.20
C ARG A 139 8.85 -7.52 2.71
N LYS A 140 9.20 -8.61 3.38
CA LYS A 140 9.53 -8.62 4.80
C LYS A 140 10.87 -7.93 5.03
N ASN A 141 10.92 -6.96 5.92
CA ASN A 141 12.17 -6.37 6.37
C ASN A 141 12.75 -7.26 7.48
N THR A 142 13.61 -8.19 7.11
CA THR A 142 14.44 -8.91 8.08
C THR A 142 15.54 -7.95 8.53
N ARG A 143 15.33 -7.17 9.59
CA ARG A 143 16.45 -6.54 10.29
C ARG A 143 17.16 -7.63 11.08
N LEU A 144 18.38 -7.97 10.67
CA LEU A 144 19.35 -8.59 11.56
C LEU A 144 19.50 -7.64 12.75
N ILE A 145 19.10 -8.09 13.94
CA ILE A 145 19.46 -7.40 15.16
C ILE A 145 20.93 -7.78 15.40
N GLU A 146 21.86 -7.00 14.85
CA GLU A 146 23.24 -7.03 15.36
C GLU A 146 23.20 -6.47 16.79
N ARG A 147 23.47 -7.32 17.78
CA ARG A 147 23.84 -6.92 19.14
C ARG A 147 25.18 -7.52 19.49
#